data_AF-A0A526RR15-F1
#
_entry.id   AF-A0A526RR15-F1
#
_cell.length_a   1.000
_cell.length_b   1.000
_cell.length_c   1.000
_cell.angle_alpha   90.00
_cell.angle_beta   90.00
_cell.angle_gamma   90.00
#
_symmetry.space_group_name_H-M   'P 1'
#
loop_
_entity.id
_entity.type
_entity.pdbx_description
1 polymer ?
#
loop_
_entity_poly.entity_id
_entity_poly.type
_entity_poly.pdbx_seq_one_letter_code
_entity_poly.pdbx_strand_id
1 'polypeptide(L)' 'MALKKFNPVTPSTRQLVIVDRSGLYKGKPVKGLTEGLTKS' A
#
# COMPACT_ATOMS: atom_id res chain seq x y z
N MET A 1 6.18 5.61 8.28
CA MET A 1 5.56 4.28 8.13
C MET A 1 6.63 3.24 8.43
N ALA A 2 6.33 2.25 9.28
CA ALA A 2 7.25 1.16 9.52
C ALA A 2 7.35 0.23 8.30
N LEU A 3 8.40 -0.57 8.19
CA LEU A 3 8.49 -1.61 7.16
C LEU A 3 7.82 -2.89 7.68
N LYS A 4 6.89 -3.45 6.90
CA LYS A 4 6.28 -4.77 7.13
C LYS A 4 7.09 -5.83 6.41
N LYS A 5 7.74 -6.70 7.19
CA LYS A 5 8.41 -7.91 6.71
C LYS A 5 7.44 -9.09 6.72
N PHE A 6 7.60 -10.00 5.76
CA PHE A 6 6.78 -11.20 5.65
C PHE A 6 7.60 -12.44 6.00
N ASN A 7 6.96 -13.45 6.57
CA ASN A 7 7.59 -14.74 6.78
C ASN A 7 7.86 -15.41 5.42
N PRO A 8 9.08 -15.93 5.18
CA PRO A 8 9.50 -16.44 3.86
C PRO A 8 8.94 -17.84 3.58
N VAL A 9 7.62 -17.97 3.46
CA VAL A 9 6.95 -19.26 3.20
C VAL A 9 7.03 -19.64 1.71
N THR A 10 7.11 -18.66 0.81
CA THR A 10 7.31 -18.88 -0.64
C THR A 10 8.53 -18.10 -1.15
N PRO A 11 9.18 -18.50 -2.27
CA PRO A 11 10.34 -17.79 -2.81
C PRO A 11 10.10 -16.30 -3.03
N SER A 12 8.93 -15.92 -3.53
CA SER A 12 8.56 -14.52 -3.80
C SER A 12 8.44 -13.67 -2.53
N THR A 13 8.15 -14.28 -1.38
CA THR A 13 8.01 -13.56 -0.11
C THR A 13 9.33 -13.27 0.60
N ARG A 14 10.45 -13.89 0.18
CA ARG A 14 11.76 -13.76 0.85
C ARG A 14 12.34 -12.35 0.79
N GLN A 15 12.13 -11.65 -0.33
CA GLN A 15 12.63 -10.29 -0.55
C GLN A 15 11.51 -9.24 -0.45
N LEU A 16 10.29 -9.67 -0.16
CA LEU A 16 9.13 -8.80 -0.15
C LEU A 16 9.11 -7.98 1.14
N VAL A 17 9.23 -6.66 0.98
CA VAL A 17 9.08 -5.68 2.04
C VAL A 17 8.04 -4.66 1.58
N ILE A 18 7.01 -4.45 2.40
CA ILE A 18 5.95 -3.47 2.11
C ILE A 18 5.97 -2.39 3.19
N VAL A 19 5.58 -1.19 2.82
CA VAL A 19 5.36 -0.10 3.77
C VAL A 19 4.10 -0.39 4.61
N ASP A 20 4.20 -0.33 5.93
CA ASP A 20 3.05 -0.47 6.84
C ASP A 20 2.09 0.73 6.69
N ARG A 21 0.82 0.43 6.45
CA ARG A 21 -0.26 1.40 6.17
C ARG A 21 -1.29 1.46 7.30
N SER A 22 -1.00 0.88 8.46
CA SER A 22 -1.89 0.81 9.62
C SER A 22 -2.43 2.18 10.08
N GLY A 23 -1.60 3.22 10.02
CA GLY A 23 -1.95 4.60 10.36
C GLY A 23 -2.60 5.41 9.23
N LEU A 24 -2.83 4.83 8.05
CA LEU A 24 -3.47 5.54 6.95
C LEU A 24 -5.00 5.41 7.01
N TYR A 25 -5.68 6.45 6.51
CA TYR A 25 -7.13 6.44 6.34
C TYR A 25 -7.55 5.34 5.35
N LYS A 26 -8.55 4.52 5.73
CA LYS A 26 -9.01 3.35 4.96
C LYS A 26 -10.18 3.64 4.00
N GLY A 27 -10.78 4.83 4.06
CA GLY A 27 -11.97 5.17 3.28
C GLY A 27 -11.67 5.64 1.86
N LYS A 28 -12.74 5.86 1.08
CA LYS A 28 -12.64 6.49 -0.24
C LYS A 28 -12.13 7.94 -0.10
N PRO A 29 -11.35 8.43 -1.07
CA PRO A 29 -10.89 9.82 -1.06
C PRO A 29 -12.08 10.78 -1.23
N VAL A 30 -11.92 12.02 -0.74
CA VAL A 30 -12.98 13.04 -0.74
C VAL A 30 -13.26 13.49 -2.18
N LYS A 31 -14.48 13.26 -2.69
CA LYS A 31 -14.84 13.52 -4.09
C LYS A 31 -14.57 14.96 -4.54
N GLY A 32 -14.75 15.94 -3.66
CA GLY A 32 -14.51 17.36 -3.97
C GLY A 32 -13.03 17.73 -4.11
N LEU A 33 -12.11 16.86 -3.66
CA LEU A 33 -10.66 17.07 -3.67
C LEU A 33 -9.94 16.08 -4.60
N THR A 34 -10.68 15.32 -5.40
CA THR A 34 -10.14 14.28 -6.28
C THR A 34 -10.41 14.60 -7.74
N GLU A 35 -9.41 14.41 -8.58
CA GLU A 35 -9.52 14.45 -10.05
C GLU A 35 -9.31 13.05 -10.65
N GLY A 36 -9.83 12.83 -11.87
CA GLY A 36 -9.67 11.56 -12.58
C GLY A 36 -8.32 11.49 -13.29
N LEU A 37 -7.57 10.40 -13.10
CA LEU A 37 -6.32 10.15 -13.82
C LEU A 37 -6.59 9.23 -15.03
N THR A 38 -6.16 9.64 -16.22
CA THR A 38 -6.06 8.79 -17.41
C THR A 38 -4.65 8.23 -17.55
N LYS A 39 -4.52 6.98 -18.01
CA LYS A 39 -3.21 6.41 -18.34
C LYS A 39 -2.79 6.87 -19.73
N SER A 40 -1.54 7.31 -19.85
CA SER A 40 -0.85 7.57 -21.13
C SER A 40 -0.53 6.29 -21.87
#